data_AF-A0A9D4ZHM4-F1
#
_entry.id   AF-A0A9D4ZHM4-F1
#
_cell.length_a   1.000
_cell.length_b   1.000
_cell.length_c   1.000
_cell.angle_alpha   90.00
_cell.angle_beta   90.00
_cell.angle_gamma   90.00
#
_symmetry.space_group_name_H-M   'P 1'
#
loop_
_entity.id
_entity.type
_entity.pdbx_description
1 polymer ?
#
loop_
_entity_poly.entity_id
_entity_poly.type
_entity_poly.pdbx_seq_one_letter_code
_entity_poly.pdbx_strand_id
1 'polypeptide(L)'
;MRLRQPGGSTASEPEELRDIATQFYHTLLTEEIPPPEGLECRQRVLRHVRRTVTDEMHVCLLIPFLGSELHDAIRALACDSYPGEDGLIPCFFLCYWEILEEGLWLAFQEVMDTGSLPESIAEGLIFLIPKEGGDLEEIKHWRLIMILNSAYKILAKALSLRLQPMLDFLIHPTHTGFVKDRSILDNIFTFWEAVSLARLRGEFLVVLLLDFEKAYDHVDWAFLKATMLRMGFPEAWIRGMAALYRSTHTQVLMSGGRGDRFSISRSIR
;
A
#
# COMPACT_ATOMS: atom_id res chain seq x y z
N MET A 1 -5.45 -1.65 29.11
CA MET A 1 -5.14 -0.67 28.05
C MET A 1 -5.95 0.59 28.30
N ARG A 2 -5.44 1.78 27.97
CA ARG A 2 -6.19 3.05 28.04
C ARG A 2 -5.95 3.86 26.77
N LEU A 3 -6.94 4.61 26.32
CA LEU A 3 -6.80 5.60 25.24
C LEU A 3 -7.36 6.94 25.68
N ARG A 4 -6.70 8.02 25.29
CA ARG A 4 -7.14 9.39 25.54
C ARG A 4 -8.19 9.79 24.50
N GLN A 5 -9.29 10.35 24.99
CA GLN A 5 -10.36 10.92 24.17
C GLN A 5 -10.00 12.35 23.75
N PRO A 6 -10.65 12.89 22.69
CA PRO A 6 -10.48 14.28 22.27
C PRO A 6 -10.74 15.33 23.38
N GLY A 7 -11.51 14.98 24.41
CA GLY A 7 -11.81 15.83 25.57
C GLY A 7 -10.83 15.74 26.75
N GLY A 8 -9.74 14.97 26.63
CA GLY A 8 -8.71 14.83 27.68
C GLY A 8 -9.01 13.76 28.74
N SER A 9 -10.22 13.19 28.77
CA SER A 9 -10.54 11.97 29.53
C SER A 9 -9.82 10.75 28.95
N THR A 10 -9.62 9.71 29.77
CA THR A 10 -9.10 8.41 29.33
C THR A 10 -10.20 7.36 29.38
N ALA A 11 -10.35 6.63 28.28
CA ALA A 11 -11.19 5.45 28.17
C ALA A 11 -10.41 4.20 28.56
N SER A 12 -11.06 3.27 29.23
CA SER A 12 -10.52 1.94 29.54
C SER A 12 -11.46 0.80 29.20
N GLU A 13 -12.75 1.09 28.98
CA GLU A 13 -13.74 0.08 28.63
C GLU A 13 -13.51 -0.46 27.22
N PRO A 14 -13.56 -1.79 26.99
CA PRO A 14 -13.25 -2.38 25.69
C PRO A 14 -14.05 -1.81 24.52
N GLU A 15 -15.33 -1.47 24.74
CA GLU A 15 -16.20 -0.86 23.73
C GLU A 15 -15.73 0.55 23.37
N GLU A 16 -15.54 1.42 24.37
CA GLU A 16 -15.05 2.77 24.16
C GLU A 16 -13.69 2.80 23.44
N LEU A 17 -12.79 1.87 23.80
CA LEU A 17 -11.49 1.73 23.14
C LEU A 17 -11.66 1.41 21.64
N ARG A 18 -12.57 0.50 21.30
CA ARG A 18 -12.87 0.16 19.90
C ARG A 18 -13.49 1.33 19.16
N ASP A 19 -14.39 2.08 19.78
CA ASP A 19 -15.05 3.23 19.16
C ASP A 19 -14.05 4.35 18.86
N ILE A 20 -13.17 4.66 19.82
CA ILE A 20 -12.09 5.65 19.64
C ILE A 20 -11.20 5.24 18.46
N ALA A 21 -10.77 3.98 18.41
CA ALA A 21 -9.91 3.50 17.33
C ALA A 21 -10.64 3.46 15.98
N THR A 22 -11.89 3.00 15.95
CA THR A 22 -12.71 2.95 14.74
C THR A 22 -12.92 4.35 14.18
N GLN A 23 -13.32 5.31 15.00
CA GLN A 23 -13.52 6.69 14.56
C GLN A 23 -12.21 7.31 14.05
N PHE A 24 -11.10 7.07 14.76
CA PHE A 24 -9.79 7.58 14.36
C PHE A 24 -9.37 7.05 12.99
N TYR A 25 -9.39 5.73 12.79
CA TYR A 25 -8.95 5.13 11.53
C TYR A 25 -9.95 5.32 10.38
N HIS A 26 -11.25 5.40 10.68
CA HIS A 26 -12.23 5.79 9.67
C HIS A 26 -11.94 7.20 9.14
N THR A 27 -11.71 8.16 10.03
CA THR A 27 -11.31 9.53 9.64
C THR A 27 -9.98 9.52 8.89
N LEU A 28 -8.98 8.80 9.39
CA LEU A 28 -7.66 8.71 8.77
C LEU A 28 -7.69 8.07 7.38
N LEU A 29 -8.60 7.15 7.09
CA LEU A 29 -8.66 6.43 5.81
C LEU A 29 -9.75 6.96 4.87
N THR A 30 -10.38 8.07 5.25
CA THR A 30 -11.33 8.79 4.40
C THR A 30 -10.61 9.89 3.63
N GLU A 31 -10.90 9.99 2.33
CA GLU A 31 -10.45 11.07 1.46
C GLU A 31 -10.85 12.44 2.03
N GLU A 32 -9.90 13.36 2.04
CA GLU A 32 -10.14 14.76 2.33
C GLU A 32 -10.07 15.55 1.02
N ILE A 33 -11.08 16.38 0.76
CA ILE A 33 -11.08 17.24 -0.42
C ILE A 33 -9.97 18.27 -0.22
N PRO A 34 -8.93 18.29 -1.07
CA PRO A 34 -7.84 19.25 -0.92
C PRO A 34 -8.36 20.68 -1.15
N PRO A 35 -7.81 21.67 -0.44
CA PRO A 35 -8.12 23.07 -0.72
C PRO A 35 -7.66 23.46 -2.14
N PRO A 36 -8.15 24.58 -2.70
CA PRO A 36 -7.82 25.00 -4.07
C PRO A 36 -6.31 25.06 -4.35
N GLU A 37 -5.52 25.54 -3.39
CA GLU A 37 -4.06 25.59 -3.49
C GLU A 37 -3.44 24.18 -3.58
N GLY A 38 -4.05 23.21 -2.89
CA GLY A 38 -3.67 21.79 -2.96
C GLY A 38 -3.92 21.20 -4.34
N LEU A 39 -5.05 21.54 -4.98
CA LEU A 39 -5.34 21.13 -6.35
C LEU A 39 -4.35 21.72 -7.36
N GLU A 40 -4.00 23.00 -7.21
CA GLU A 40 -2.99 23.64 -8.06
C GLU A 40 -1.60 22.98 -7.87
N CYS A 41 -1.21 22.70 -6.63
CA CYS A 41 0.01 21.97 -6.32
C CYS A 41 0.03 20.59 -6.99
N ARG A 42 -1.07 19.82 -6.91
CA ARG A 42 -1.20 18.52 -7.60
C ARG A 42 -0.96 18.66 -9.09
N GLN A 43 -1.57 19.65 -9.74
CA GLN A 43 -1.37 19.88 -11.18
C GLN A 43 0.08 20.26 -11.52
N ARG A 44 0.72 21.10 -10.70
CA ARG A 44 2.13 21.47 -10.86
C ARG A 44 3.03 20.24 -10.77
N VAL A 45 2.82 19.35 -9.81
CA VAL A 45 3.57 18.09 -9.70
C VAL A 45 3.32 17.20 -10.92
N LEU A 46 2.06 16.98 -11.31
CA LEU A 46 1.71 16.12 -12.46
C LEU A 46 2.28 16.62 -13.80
N ARG A 47 2.55 17.92 -13.95
CA ARG A 47 3.23 18.46 -15.14
C ARG A 47 4.70 18.03 -15.24
N HIS A 48 5.34 17.71 -14.11
CA HIS A 48 6.73 17.26 -14.06
C HIS A 48 6.86 15.73 -14.13
N VAL A 49 5.74 14.99 -13.96
CA VAL A 49 5.71 13.55 -14.18
C VAL A 49 5.92 13.28 -15.66
N ARG A 50 7.01 12.57 -15.98
CA ARG A 50 7.35 12.18 -17.35
C ARG A 50 6.71 10.84 -17.69
N ARG A 51 6.42 10.64 -18.97
CA ARG A 51 6.09 9.30 -19.48
C ARG A 51 7.35 8.43 -19.38
N THR A 52 7.26 7.33 -18.65
CA THR A 52 8.35 6.37 -18.44
C THR A 52 7.99 4.95 -18.91
N VAL A 53 6.70 4.62 -18.97
CA VAL A 53 6.20 3.35 -19.52
C VAL A 53 6.39 3.38 -21.04
N THR A 54 7.18 2.44 -21.56
CA THR A 54 7.41 2.26 -23.00
C THR A 54 6.25 1.51 -23.66
N ASP A 55 6.25 1.46 -24.99
CA ASP A 55 5.20 0.73 -25.73
C ASP A 55 5.32 -0.79 -25.51
N GLU A 56 6.55 -1.31 -25.35
CA GLU A 56 6.78 -2.71 -24.99
C GLU A 56 6.24 -3.02 -23.59
N MET A 57 6.52 -2.17 -22.59
CA MET A 57 5.96 -2.32 -21.24
C MET A 57 4.44 -2.26 -21.27
N HIS A 58 3.88 -1.33 -22.05
CA HIS A 58 2.43 -1.18 -22.20
C HIS A 58 1.78 -2.49 -22.67
N VAL A 59 2.35 -3.13 -23.70
CA VAL A 59 1.85 -4.42 -24.19
C VAL A 59 2.01 -5.50 -23.12
N CYS A 60 3.19 -5.62 -22.49
CA CYS A 60 3.44 -6.63 -21.46
C CYS A 60 2.46 -6.55 -20.28
N LEU A 61 2.11 -5.35 -19.84
CA LEU A 61 1.17 -5.13 -18.73
C LEU A 61 -0.26 -5.56 -19.07
N LEU A 62 -0.63 -5.65 -20.35
CA LEU A 62 -1.97 -6.03 -20.80
C LEU A 62 -2.12 -7.53 -21.07
N ILE A 63 -1.04 -8.30 -21.03
CA ILE A 63 -1.09 -9.75 -21.23
C ILE A 63 -1.81 -10.38 -20.02
N PRO A 64 -2.76 -11.31 -20.22
CA PRO A 64 -3.34 -12.09 -19.13
C PRO A 64 -2.28 -12.75 -18.24
N PHE A 65 -2.60 -13.02 -16.98
CA PHE A 65 -1.69 -13.80 -16.13
C PHE A 65 -1.47 -15.20 -16.69
N LEU A 66 -0.25 -15.70 -16.59
CA LEU A 66 0.02 -17.13 -16.74
C LEU A 66 -0.18 -17.82 -15.38
N GLY A 67 -0.64 -19.08 -15.40
CA GLY A 67 -0.75 -19.88 -14.17
C GLY A 67 0.58 -19.95 -13.40
N SER A 68 1.71 -20.02 -14.12
CA SER A 68 3.04 -19.97 -13.52
C SER A 68 3.34 -18.67 -12.76
N GLU A 69 2.87 -17.51 -13.24
CA GLU A 69 3.05 -16.22 -12.54
C GLU A 69 2.30 -16.21 -11.22
N LEU A 70 1.08 -16.78 -11.20
CA LEU A 70 0.29 -16.89 -9.99
C LEU A 70 0.93 -17.87 -9.00
N HIS A 71 1.41 -19.01 -9.48
CA HIS A 71 2.10 -19.98 -8.65
C HIS A 71 3.41 -19.42 -8.06
N ASP A 72 4.19 -18.67 -8.85
CA ASP A 72 5.38 -17.97 -8.38
C ASP A 72 5.03 -16.87 -7.36
N ALA A 73 3.91 -16.16 -7.55
CA ALA A 73 3.41 -15.19 -6.59
C ALA A 73 3.07 -15.85 -5.24
N ILE A 74 2.41 -17.01 -5.25
CA ILE A 74 2.12 -17.77 -4.02
C ILE A 74 3.43 -18.21 -3.34
N ARG A 75 4.39 -18.74 -4.10
CA ARG A 75 5.70 -19.15 -3.55
C ARG A 75 6.50 -18.00 -2.95
N ALA A 76 6.31 -16.79 -3.47
CA ALA A 76 6.98 -15.59 -2.97
C ALA A 76 6.31 -14.97 -1.73
N LEU A 77 5.17 -15.49 -1.29
CA LEU A 77 4.53 -15.13 -0.02
C LEU A 77 5.07 -16.02 1.11
N ALA A 78 5.08 -15.48 2.34
CA ALA A 78 5.39 -16.27 3.52
C ALA A 78 4.28 -17.32 3.75
N CYS A 79 4.67 -18.58 3.70
CA CYS A 79 3.76 -19.73 3.72
C CYS A 79 2.89 -19.76 5.00
N ASP A 80 3.46 -19.33 6.13
CA ASP A 80 2.89 -19.25 7.47
C ASP A 80 2.40 -17.84 7.85
N SER A 81 2.24 -16.94 6.87
CA SER A 81 1.68 -15.62 7.13
C SER A 81 0.27 -15.71 7.73
N TYR A 82 -0.05 -14.77 8.62
CA TYR A 82 -1.35 -14.72 9.29
C TYR A 82 -2.48 -14.68 8.24
N PRO A 83 -3.46 -15.61 8.29
CA PRO A 83 -4.54 -15.66 7.33
C PRO A 83 -5.45 -14.45 7.47
N GLY A 84 -6.24 -14.18 6.43
CA GLY A 84 -7.34 -13.24 6.58
C GLY A 84 -8.53 -13.86 7.29
N GLU A 85 -9.69 -13.25 7.12
CA GLU A 85 -10.97 -13.71 7.69
C GLU A 85 -11.38 -15.10 7.21
N ASP A 86 -10.94 -15.49 6.01
CA ASP A 86 -11.21 -16.81 5.43
C ASP A 86 -10.41 -17.96 6.07
N GLY A 87 -9.39 -17.64 6.89
CA GLY A 87 -8.52 -18.64 7.51
C GLY A 87 -7.54 -19.31 6.55
N LEU A 88 -7.50 -18.92 5.27
CA LEU A 88 -6.65 -19.56 4.27
C LEU A 88 -5.28 -18.89 4.23
N ILE A 89 -4.22 -19.69 4.30
CA ILE A 89 -2.82 -19.25 4.22
C ILE A 89 -2.21 -19.57 2.85
N PRO A 90 -1.10 -18.92 2.43
CA PRO A 90 -0.47 -19.21 1.14
C PRO A 90 -0.09 -20.68 0.96
N CYS A 91 0.32 -21.40 2.01
CA CYS A 91 0.59 -22.85 1.92
C CYS A 91 -0.61 -23.66 1.43
N PHE A 92 -1.84 -23.26 1.79
CA PHE A 92 -3.05 -23.96 1.36
C PHE A 92 -3.15 -23.94 -0.17
N PHE A 93 -2.92 -22.77 -0.79
CA PHE A 93 -2.97 -22.61 -2.25
C PHE A 93 -1.86 -23.41 -2.95
N LEU A 94 -0.67 -23.54 -2.35
CA LEU A 94 0.38 -24.41 -2.90
C LEU A 94 0.01 -25.90 -2.81
N CYS A 95 -0.52 -26.32 -1.66
CA CYS A 95 -0.87 -27.72 -1.43
C CYS A 95 -1.96 -28.22 -2.38
N TYR A 96 -2.92 -27.33 -2.72
CA TYR A 96 -4.07 -27.65 -3.57
C TYR A 96 -4.01 -26.95 -4.93
N TRP A 97 -2.81 -26.57 -5.39
CA TRP A 97 -2.62 -25.78 -6.62
C TRP A 97 -3.30 -26.40 -7.84
N GLU A 98 -3.09 -27.69 -8.07
CA GLU A 98 -3.66 -28.43 -9.21
C GLU A 98 -5.20 -28.38 -9.26
N ILE A 99 -5.87 -28.14 -8.12
CA ILE A 99 -7.32 -28.02 -8.03
C ILE A 99 -7.76 -26.56 -8.18
N LEU A 100 -6.97 -25.62 -7.66
CA LEU A 100 -7.35 -24.21 -7.52
C LEU A 100 -6.87 -23.32 -8.68
N GLU A 101 -5.89 -23.76 -9.46
CA GLU A 101 -5.22 -22.97 -10.50
C GLU A 101 -6.22 -22.30 -11.45
N GLU A 102 -7.09 -23.09 -12.09
CA GLU A 102 -8.03 -22.59 -13.10
C GLU A 102 -9.01 -21.57 -12.49
N GLY A 103 -9.58 -21.89 -11.33
CA GLY A 103 -10.53 -21.01 -10.65
C GLY A 103 -9.89 -19.70 -10.18
N LEU A 104 -8.68 -19.77 -9.64
CA LEU A 104 -7.94 -18.59 -9.20
C LEU A 104 -7.55 -17.70 -10.39
N TRP A 105 -7.09 -18.32 -11.48
CA TRP A 105 -6.75 -17.62 -12.71
C TRP A 105 -7.97 -16.90 -13.31
N LEU A 106 -9.10 -17.60 -13.47
CA LEU A 106 -10.34 -17.01 -13.97
C LEU A 106 -10.79 -15.83 -13.12
N ALA A 107 -10.79 -16.01 -11.79
CA ALA A 107 -11.19 -14.96 -10.86
C ALA A 107 -10.28 -13.72 -10.96
N PHE A 108 -8.96 -13.91 -11.01
CA PHE A 108 -8.03 -12.79 -11.11
C PHE A 108 -8.08 -12.10 -12.47
N GLN A 109 -8.30 -12.84 -13.57
CA GLN A 109 -8.49 -12.26 -14.88
C GLN A 109 -9.76 -11.39 -14.91
N GLU A 110 -10.86 -11.88 -14.33
CA GLU A 110 -12.10 -11.09 -14.21
C GLU A 110 -11.89 -9.81 -13.39
N VAL A 111 -11.10 -9.88 -12.30
CA VAL A 111 -10.73 -8.69 -11.51
C VAL A 111 -9.95 -7.69 -12.36
N MET A 112 -9.00 -8.14 -13.18
CA MET A 112 -8.23 -7.27 -14.06
C MET A 112 -9.10 -6.63 -15.15
N ASP A 113 -10.05 -7.37 -15.70
CA ASP A 113 -10.93 -6.89 -16.76
C ASP A 113 -11.96 -5.88 -16.23
N THR A 114 -12.61 -6.21 -15.11
CA THR A 114 -13.69 -5.40 -14.50
C THR A 114 -13.19 -4.28 -13.59
N GLY A 115 -12.01 -4.45 -12.97
CA GLY A 115 -11.53 -3.58 -11.91
C GLY A 115 -12.27 -3.74 -10.58
N SER A 116 -12.97 -4.86 -10.38
CA SER A 116 -13.76 -5.13 -9.18
C SER A 116 -13.28 -6.41 -8.50
N LEU A 117 -12.89 -6.28 -7.23
CA LEU A 117 -12.53 -7.42 -6.40
C LEU A 117 -13.76 -7.90 -5.62
N PRO A 118 -14.03 -9.22 -5.54
CA PRO A 118 -15.12 -9.74 -4.71
C PRO A 118 -14.99 -9.28 -3.26
N GLU A 119 -16.12 -8.90 -2.66
CA GLU A 119 -16.15 -8.35 -1.30
C GLU A 119 -15.54 -9.32 -0.28
N SER A 120 -15.85 -10.61 -0.41
CA SER A 120 -15.28 -11.67 0.43
C SER A 120 -13.76 -11.80 0.35
N ILE A 121 -13.10 -11.29 -0.70
CA ILE A 121 -11.63 -11.26 -0.84
C ILE A 121 -11.09 -9.90 -0.38
N ALA A 122 -11.85 -8.83 -0.59
CA ALA A 122 -11.42 -7.46 -0.37
C ALA A 122 -11.50 -7.01 1.10
N GLU A 123 -12.24 -7.75 1.94
CA GLU A 123 -12.37 -7.52 3.38
C GLU A 123 -11.00 -7.47 4.07
N GLY A 124 -10.82 -6.45 4.90
CA GLY A 124 -9.64 -6.26 5.72
C GLY A 124 -9.97 -6.11 7.19
N LEU A 125 -9.06 -6.54 8.05
CA LEU A 125 -9.09 -6.19 9.46
C LEU A 125 -7.92 -5.28 9.80
N ILE A 126 -8.19 -4.19 10.51
CA ILE A 126 -7.14 -3.34 11.08
C ILE A 126 -6.72 -3.94 12.42
N PHE A 127 -5.48 -4.41 12.48
CA PHE A 127 -4.80 -4.75 13.72
C PHE A 127 -3.88 -3.59 14.12
N LEU A 128 -3.81 -3.30 15.42
CA LEU A 128 -3.05 -2.16 15.93
C LEU A 128 -1.78 -2.60 16.65
N ILE A 129 -0.64 -2.07 16.22
CA ILE A 129 0.65 -2.30 16.85
C ILE A 129 1.16 -1.00 17.47
N PRO A 130 1.51 -0.98 18.77
CA PRO A 130 2.05 0.22 19.40
C PRO A 130 3.41 0.60 18.78
N LYS A 131 3.62 1.90 18.51
CA LYS A 131 4.95 2.42 18.14
C LYS A 131 5.86 2.38 19.36
N GLU A 132 7.09 1.92 19.16
CA GLU A 132 8.13 1.97 20.18
C GLU A 132 8.39 3.43 20.60
N GLY A 133 8.43 3.67 21.91
CA GLY A 133 8.65 5.01 22.49
C GLY A 133 7.47 6.00 22.38
N GLY A 134 6.34 5.61 21.80
CA GLY A 134 5.13 6.44 21.72
C GLY A 134 4.28 6.40 23.01
N ASP A 135 3.52 7.47 23.26
CA ASP A 135 2.49 7.46 24.30
C ASP A 135 1.36 6.51 23.88
N LEU A 136 1.23 5.37 24.58
CA LEU A 136 0.26 4.33 24.30
C LEU A 136 -1.19 4.76 24.57
N GLU A 137 -1.40 5.84 25.30
CA GLU A 137 -2.72 6.45 25.46
C GLU A 137 -3.14 7.22 24.20
N GLU A 138 -2.23 7.59 23.31
CA GLU A 138 -2.56 8.33 22.09
C GLU A 138 -2.69 7.39 20.89
N ILE A 139 -3.90 7.26 20.34
CA ILE A 139 -4.20 6.34 19.23
C ILE A 139 -3.33 6.59 17.98
N LYS A 140 -2.87 7.83 17.74
CA LYS A 140 -1.97 8.16 16.62
C LYS A 140 -0.60 7.47 16.71
N HIS A 141 -0.18 7.04 17.90
CA HIS A 141 1.03 6.26 18.13
C HIS A 141 0.83 4.76 17.93
N TRP A 142 -0.34 4.32 17.48
CA TRP A 142 -0.58 2.96 17.06
C TRP A 142 -0.44 2.89 15.53
N ARG A 143 0.37 1.96 15.05
CA ARG A 143 0.48 1.63 13.63
C ARG A 143 -0.65 0.67 13.29
N LEU A 144 -1.41 1.00 12.25
CA LEU A 144 -2.33 0.05 11.66
C LEU A 144 -1.54 -0.96 10.82
N ILE A 145 -1.94 -2.21 10.90
CA ILE A 145 -1.59 -3.27 9.96
C ILE A 145 -2.91 -3.83 9.44
N MET A 146 -3.05 -3.88 8.12
CA MET A 146 -4.21 -4.53 7.54
C MET A 146 -3.95 -6.01 7.33
N ILE A 147 -4.80 -6.83 7.94
CA ILE A 147 -4.85 -8.27 7.73
C ILE A 147 -5.82 -8.50 6.56
N LEU A 148 -5.33 -9.18 5.53
CA LEU A 148 -6.03 -9.40 4.26
C LEU A 148 -6.04 -10.90 3.92
N ASN A 149 -7.07 -11.32 3.19
CA ASN A 149 -7.19 -12.69 2.70
C ASN A 149 -6.04 -13.07 1.78
N SER A 150 -5.67 -14.36 1.77
CA SER A 150 -4.51 -14.80 0.99
C SER A 150 -4.70 -14.62 -0.50
N ALA A 151 -5.93 -14.80 -1.03
CA ALA A 151 -6.23 -14.51 -2.43
C ALA A 151 -5.92 -13.05 -2.81
N TYR A 152 -6.21 -12.08 -1.94
CA TYR A 152 -5.82 -10.68 -2.12
C TYR A 152 -4.30 -10.55 -2.25
N LYS A 153 -3.57 -11.13 -1.28
CA LYS A 153 -2.10 -11.06 -1.21
C LYS A 153 -1.46 -11.69 -2.45
N ILE A 154 -2.02 -12.78 -2.97
CA ILE A 154 -1.54 -13.45 -4.17
C ILE A 154 -1.69 -12.53 -5.39
N LEU A 155 -2.86 -11.92 -5.60
CA LEU A 155 -3.07 -10.99 -6.71
C LEU A 155 -2.14 -9.78 -6.62
N ALA A 156 -2.05 -9.15 -5.44
CA ALA A 156 -1.15 -8.03 -5.19
C ALA A 156 0.32 -8.42 -5.46
N LYS A 157 0.72 -9.63 -5.05
CA LYS A 157 2.07 -10.14 -5.30
C LYS A 157 2.33 -10.43 -6.77
N ALA A 158 1.37 -11.00 -7.50
CA ALA A 158 1.48 -11.25 -8.93
C ALA A 158 1.66 -9.94 -9.72
N LEU A 159 0.86 -8.91 -9.40
CA LEU A 159 1.00 -7.57 -9.97
C LEU A 159 2.37 -6.95 -9.65
N SER A 160 2.83 -7.08 -8.41
CA SER A 160 4.15 -6.60 -7.97
C SER A 160 5.29 -7.28 -8.72
N LEU A 161 5.26 -8.60 -8.86
CA LEU A 161 6.28 -9.37 -9.57
C LEU A 161 6.31 -9.03 -11.06
N ARG A 162 5.15 -8.80 -11.68
CA ARG A 162 5.09 -8.40 -13.08
C ARG A 162 5.66 -6.99 -13.32
N LEU A 163 5.48 -6.08 -12.37
CA LEU A 163 6.03 -4.72 -12.46
C LEU A 163 7.52 -4.66 -12.11
N GLN A 164 8.01 -5.57 -11.27
CA GLN A 164 9.37 -5.55 -10.72
C GLN A 164 10.48 -5.38 -11.78
N PRO A 165 10.49 -6.11 -12.91
CA PRO A 165 11.53 -5.97 -13.95
C PRO A 165 11.54 -4.59 -14.63
N MET A 166 10.46 -3.82 -14.51
CA MET A 166 10.31 -2.51 -15.15
C MET A 166 10.73 -1.37 -14.21
N LEU A 167 10.86 -1.62 -12.90
CA LEU A 167 11.05 -0.56 -11.90
C LEU A 167 12.30 0.29 -12.12
N ASP A 168 13.39 -0.30 -12.63
CA ASP A 168 14.62 0.45 -12.89
C ASP A 168 14.49 1.51 -13.97
N PHE A 169 13.54 1.33 -14.89
CA PHE A 169 13.22 2.30 -15.93
C PHE A 169 12.15 3.30 -15.48
N LEU A 170 11.26 2.87 -14.58
CA LEU A 170 10.13 3.67 -14.11
C LEU A 170 10.51 4.63 -12.99
N ILE A 171 11.47 4.26 -12.14
CA ILE A 171 11.86 4.98 -10.93
C ILE A 171 13.28 5.51 -11.06
N HIS A 172 13.46 6.80 -10.71
CA HIS A 172 14.76 7.47 -10.74
C HIS A 172 15.83 6.69 -9.95
N PRO A 173 17.10 6.60 -10.42
CA PRO A 173 18.15 5.82 -9.76
C PRO A 173 18.45 6.20 -8.31
N THR A 174 18.17 7.45 -7.92
CA THR A 174 18.38 7.93 -6.54
C THR A 174 17.33 7.42 -5.55
N HIS A 175 16.25 6.79 -6.02
CA HIS A 175 15.28 6.14 -5.14
C HIS A 175 15.79 4.73 -4.82
N THR A 176 16.18 4.51 -3.57
CA THR A 176 16.78 3.24 -3.13
C THR A 176 15.83 2.38 -2.29
N GLY A 177 14.71 2.93 -1.83
CA GLY A 177 13.71 2.19 -1.06
C GLY A 177 12.92 1.21 -1.91
N PHE A 178 12.69 -0.01 -1.41
CA PHE A 178 11.76 -1.00 -1.99
C PHE A 178 11.98 -1.36 -3.47
N VAL A 179 13.14 -1.06 -4.05
CA VAL A 179 13.53 -1.50 -5.39
C VAL A 179 14.58 -2.60 -5.25
N LYS A 180 14.39 -3.69 -6.00
CA LYS A 180 15.31 -4.83 -5.99
C LYS A 180 16.71 -4.35 -6.37
N ASP A 181 17.73 -4.93 -5.72
CA ASP A 181 19.14 -4.66 -5.99
C ASP A 181 19.60 -3.20 -5.71
N ARG A 182 18.79 -2.38 -5.03
CA ARG A 182 19.17 -1.07 -4.48
C ARG A 182 19.29 -1.11 -2.97
N SER A 183 20.24 -0.37 -2.40
CA SER A 183 20.55 -0.42 -0.97
C SER A 183 20.39 0.93 -0.28
N ILE A 184 19.98 0.90 0.98
CA ILE A 184 20.01 2.10 1.85
C ILE A 184 21.43 2.65 2.00
N LEU A 185 22.46 1.80 1.84
CA LEU A 185 23.85 2.21 1.89
C LEU A 185 24.20 3.20 0.78
N ASP A 186 23.55 3.12 -0.39
CA ASP A 186 23.80 4.05 -1.50
C ASP A 186 23.45 5.49 -1.10
N ASN A 187 22.40 5.68 -0.30
CA ASN A 187 22.03 7.00 0.25
C ASN A 187 23.09 7.51 1.24
N ILE A 188 23.64 6.63 2.08
CA ILE A 188 24.68 6.99 3.06
C ILE A 188 25.95 7.43 2.34
N PHE A 189 26.38 6.67 1.31
CA PHE A 189 27.55 7.02 0.52
C PHE A 189 27.33 8.33 -0.24
N THR A 190 26.19 8.51 -0.89
CA THR A 190 25.84 9.77 -1.58
C THR A 190 25.91 10.96 -0.62
N PHE A 191 25.39 10.81 0.60
CA PHE A 191 25.47 11.84 1.62
C PHE A 191 26.92 12.16 2.04
N TRP A 192 27.74 11.15 2.30
CA TRP A 192 29.14 11.34 2.68
C TRP A 192 29.99 11.96 1.57
N GLU A 193 29.76 11.58 0.32
CA GLU A 193 30.41 12.18 -0.84
C GLU A 193 30.03 13.66 -0.99
N ALA A 194 28.74 13.99 -0.85
CA ALA A 194 28.27 15.38 -0.91
C ALA A 194 28.92 16.25 0.19
N VAL A 195 28.98 15.75 1.43
CA VAL A 195 29.65 16.44 2.55
C VAL A 195 31.14 16.62 2.27
N SER A 196 31.82 15.58 1.78
CA SER A 196 33.26 15.62 1.52
C SER A 196 33.59 16.58 0.37
N LEU A 197 32.78 16.58 -0.68
CA LEU A 197 32.93 17.48 -1.83
C LEU A 197 32.75 18.95 -1.43
N ALA A 198 31.71 19.25 -0.63
CA ALA A 198 31.48 20.60 -0.12
C ALA A 198 32.66 21.10 0.71
N ARG A 199 33.21 20.25 1.59
CA ARG A 199 34.42 20.57 2.39
C ARG A 199 35.63 20.84 1.51
N LEU A 200 35.88 20.00 0.50
CA LEU A 200 37.00 20.17 -0.44
C LEU A 200 36.91 21.47 -1.24
N ARG A 201 35.68 21.90 -1.59
CA ARG A 201 35.43 23.13 -2.35
C ARG A 201 35.29 24.37 -1.48
N GLY A 202 35.25 24.23 -0.16
CA GLY A 202 34.96 25.34 0.76
C GLY A 202 33.53 25.89 0.61
N GLU A 203 32.60 25.06 0.12
CA GLU A 203 31.20 25.43 -0.12
C GLU A 203 30.34 25.12 1.12
N PHE A 204 29.30 25.93 1.32
CA PHE A 204 28.28 25.65 2.34
C PHE A 204 27.30 24.61 1.82
N LEU A 205 27.09 23.53 2.59
CA LEU A 205 26.10 22.50 2.32
C LEU A 205 24.91 22.65 3.25
N VAL A 206 23.69 22.66 2.68
CA VAL A 206 22.43 22.60 3.42
C VAL A 206 21.76 21.26 3.13
N VAL A 207 21.35 20.55 4.18
CA VAL A 207 20.70 19.25 4.09
C VAL A 207 19.26 19.39 4.57
N LEU A 208 18.31 19.10 3.69
CA LEU A 208 16.89 19.13 4.00
C LEU A 208 16.39 17.69 4.23
N LEU A 209 15.95 17.40 5.45
CA LEU A 209 15.36 16.11 5.82
C LEU A 209 13.84 16.25 5.86
N LEU A 210 13.15 15.56 4.97
CA LEU A 210 11.69 15.55 4.86
C LEU A 210 11.17 14.15 5.17
N ASP A 211 10.11 14.07 5.95
CA ASP A 211 9.41 12.82 6.23
C ASP A 211 7.90 13.01 6.05
N PHE A 212 7.23 11.95 5.58
CA PHE A 212 5.78 11.94 5.41
C PHE A 212 5.15 11.17 6.55
N GLU A 213 4.35 11.86 7.37
CA GLU A 213 3.59 11.18 8.41
C GLU A 213 2.61 10.19 7.78
N LYS A 214 2.76 8.90 8.10
CA LYS A 214 1.85 7.83 7.66
C LYS A 214 1.58 7.87 6.15
N ALA A 215 2.67 7.90 5.37
CA ALA A 215 2.61 8.10 3.92
C ALA A 215 1.62 7.17 3.20
N TYR A 216 1.59 5.88 3.58
CA TYR A 216 0.68 4.89 2.99
C TYR A 216 -0.79 5.18 3.27
N ASP A 217 -1.12 5.63 4.48
CA ASP A 217 -2.49 5.94 4.92
C ASP A 217 -3.07 7.17 4.21
N HIS A 218 -2.20 8.08 3.76
CA HIS A 218 -2.57 9.34 3.12
C HIS A 218 -2.53 9.29 1.59
N VAL A 219 -2.30 8.14 0.97
CA VAL A 219 -2.27 8.03 -0.50
C VAL A 219 -3.66 8.30 -1.08
N ASP A 220 -3.79 9.43 -1.78
CA ASP A 220 -4.97 9.81 -2.53
C ASP A 220 -5.06 9.02 -3.84
N TRP A 221 -6.18 8.32 -4.03
CA TRP A 221 -6.36 7.42 -5.17
C TRP A 221 -6.51 8.16 -6.51
N ALA A 222 -7.10 9.35 -6.51
CA ALA A 222 -7.25 10.14 -7.73
C ALA A 222 -5.88 10.64 -8.22
N PHE A 223 -5.02 11.07 -7.29
CA PHE A 223 -3.65 11.49 -7.57
C PHE A 223 -2.77 10.32 -7.98
N LEU A 224 -2.89 9.15 -7.34
CA LEU A 224 -2.21 7.92 -7.75
C LEU A 224 -2.59 7.54 -9.20
N LYS A 225 -3.90 7.49 -9.49
CA LYS A 225 -4.40 7.23 -10.85
C LYS A 225 -3.86 8.24 -11.86
N ALA A 226 -3.94 9.54 -11.55
CA ALA A 226 -3.45 10.59 -12.44
C ALA A 226 -1.94 10.47 -12.70
N THR A 227 -1.16 10.11 -11.67
CA THR A 227 0.28 9.89 -11.78
C THR A 227 0.59 8.71 -12.71
N MET A 228 -0.09 7.57 -12.53
CA MET A 228 0.07 6.41 -13.40
C MET A 228 -0.29 6.72 -14.86
N LEU A 229 -1.39 7.45 -15.10
CA LEU A 229 -1.76 7.90 -16.44
C LEU A 229 -0.66 8.76 -17.06
N ARG A 230 -0.08 9.70 -16.30
CA ARG A 230 1.03 10.55 -16.76
C ARG A 230 2.31 9.77 -17.04
N MET A 231 2.59 8.72 -16.28
CA MET A 231 3.71 7.81 -16.53
C MET A 231 3.50 6.95 -17.77
N GLY A 232 2.27 6.82 -18.27
CA GLY A 232 1.92 6.08 -19.48
C GLY A 232 1.39 4.67 -19.25
N PHE A 233 1.00 4.33 -18.01
CA PHE A 233 0.38 3.04 -17.71
C PHE A 233 -0.94 2.85 -18.47
N PRO A 234 -1.22 1.65 -18.98
CA PRO A 234 -2.51 1.35 -19.62
C PRO A 234 -3.67 1.55 -18.65
N GLU A 235 -4.79 2.11 -19.12
CA GLU A 235 -5.98 2.30 -18.28
C GLU A 235 -6.54 0.99 -17.73
N ALA A 236 -6.47 -0.10 -18.52
CA ALA A 236 -6.88 -1.43 -18.07
C ALA A 236 -6.02 -1.95 -16.92
N TRP A 237 -4.70 -1.73 -16.99
CA TRP A 237 -3.79 -2.06 -15.87
C TRP A 237 -4.13 -1.25 -14.62
N ILE A 238 -4.32 0.06 -14.77
CA ILE A 238 -4.69 0.95 -13.66
C ILE A 238 -6.02 0.51 -13.05
N ARG A 239 -6.99 0.13 -13.87
CA ARG A 239 -8.30 -0.37 -13.43
C ARG A 239 -8.17 -1.67 -12.63
N GLY A 240 -7.38 -2.63 -13.12
CA GLY A 240 -7.12 -3.87 -12.40
C GLY A 240 -6.42 -3.66 -11.06
N MET A 241 -5.37 -2.81 -11.01
CA MET A 241 -4.72 -2.47 -9.73
C MET A 241 -5.67 -1.74 -8.79
N ALA A 242 -6.57 -0.90 -9.32
CA ALA A 242 -7.53 -0.16 -8.51
C ALA A 242 -8.54 -1.06 -7.78
N ALA A 243 -8.78 -2.28 -8.28
CA ALA A 243 -9.59 -3.27 -7.59
C ALA A 243 -9.06 -3.60 -6.19
N LEU A 244 -7.73 -3.53 -5.99
CA LEU A 244 -7.07 -3.83 -4.72
C LEU A 244 -7.34 -2.79 -3.63
N TYR A 245 -7.73 -1.57 -3.98
CA TYR A 245 -7.93 -0.50 -2.98
C TYR A 245 -9.33 0.11 -2.99
N ARG A 246 -10.14 0.02 -4.06
CA ARG A 246 -11.44 0.73 -4.13
C ARG A 246 -12.63 0.07 -3.44
N SER A 247 -12.69 -1.26 -3.41
CA SER A 247 -13.89 -2.00 -2.98
C SER A 247 -13.70 -2.65 -1.61
N THR A 248 -13.47 -1.86 -0.57
CA THR A 248 -12.88 -2.42 0.66
C THR A 248 -13.60 -1.92 1.90
N HIS A 249 -14.27 -2.84 2.56
CA HIS A 249 -14.77 -2.65 3.91
C HIS A 249 -13.73 -3.15 4.90
N THR A 250 -13.59 -2.41 5.99
CA THR A 250 -12.62 -2.71 7.03
C THR A 250 -13.26 -2.59 8.41
N GLN A 251 -12.76 -3.37 9.36
CA GLN A 251 -13.12 -3.28 10.78
C GLN A 251 -11.86 -3.19 11.64
N VAL A 252 -11.91 -2.43 12.72
CA VAL A 252 -10.81 -2.38 13.69
C VAL A 252 -10.93 -3.55 14.67
N LEU A 253 -9.86 -4.33 14.81
CA LEU A 253 -9.72 -5.38 15.82
C LEU A 253 -8.99 -4.81 17.03
N MET A 254 -9.69 -4.67 18.15
CA MET A 254 -9.12 -4.10 19.37
C MET A 254 -9.81 -4.65 20.62
N SER A 255 -9.03 -4.88 21.67
CA SER A 255 -9.51 -5.40 22.97
C SER A 255 -10.31 -6.71 22.82
N GLY A 256 -9.90 -7.59 21.90
CA GLY A 256 -10.53 -8.89 21.66
C GLY A 256 -11.86 -8.85 20.89
N GLY A 257 -12.31 -7.68 20.44
CA GLY A 257 -13.55 -7.52 19.67
C GLY A 257 -13.35 -6.71 18.39
N ARG A 258 -14.39 -6.65 17.56
CA ARG A 258 -14.41 -5.88 16.32
C ARG A 258 -15.21 -4.60 16.52
N GLY A 259 -14.70 -3.49 16.00
CA GLY A 259 -15.46 -2.25 15.86
C GLY A 259 -16.39 -2.30 14.64
N ASP A 260 -17.09 -1.19 14.43
CA ASP A 260 -18.02 -1.04 13.30
C ASP A 260 -17.31 -1.14 11.95
N ARG A 261 -18.07 -1.62 10.96
CA ARG A 261 -17.63 -1.75 9.57
C ARG A 261 -17.70 -0.40 8.87
N PHE A 262 -16.61 0.02 8.23
CA PHE A 262 -16.57 1.24 7.43
C PHE A 262 -15.84 1.01 6.10
N SER A 263 -16.11 1.87 5.12
CA SER A 263 -15.38 1.91 3.85
C SER A 263 -14.23 2.91 3.92
N ILE A 264 -13.19 2.67 3.12
CA ILE A 264 -12.06 3.60 2.97
C ILE A 264 -12.14 4.28 1.60
N SER A 265 -11.58 5.48 1.49
CA SER A 265 -11.51 6.24 0.23
C SER A 265 -10.12 6.82 -0.06
N ARG A 266 -9.15 6.58 0.82
CA ARG A 266 -7.71 6.77 0.59
C ARG A 266 -6.93 5.61 1.23
N SER A 267 -5.61 5.60 1.06
CA SER A 267 -4.66 4.55 1.50
C SER A 267 -4.40 3.42 0.49
N ILE A 268 -3.21 2.85 0.56
CA ILE A 268 -2.85 1.60 -0.14
C ILE A 268 -2.45 0.54 0.87
N ARG A 269 -2.73 -0.72 0.56
CA ARG A 269 -2.72 -1.85 1.50
C ARG A 269 -1.70 -2.92 1.10
#